data_AF-A0A6B3IFF9-F1
#
_entry.id   AF-A0A6B3IFF9-F1
#
_cell.length_a   1.000
_cell.length_b   1.000
_cell.length_c   1.000
_cell.angle_alpha   90.00
_cell.angle_beta   90.00
_cell.angle_gamma   90.00
#
_symmetry.space_group_name_H-M   'P 1'
#
loop_
_entity.id
_entity.type
_entity.pdbx_description
1 polymer ?
#
loop_
_entity_poly.entity_id
_entity_poly.type
_entity_poly.pdbx_seq_one_letter_code
_entity_poly.pdbx_strand_id
1 'polypeptide(L)'
;VIVSGVDEDALTAPTPGELALVLARAKAAAVAERPEAAGALVIGCDSVLDLDGEALGKPADAEEATARWKAMRGRSGILQTGHSVIDTASGLHASATASTVVRFGEPSDAEVAAYVASGEPLHVAGAFTLDGRSAPFVDSIEGDHGNVIGLSLPLLRRLLGELDISVTELWV
;
A
#
# COMPACT_ATOMS: atom_id res chain seq x y z
N VAL A 1 3.75 -2.22 16.00
CA VAL A 1 3.84 -2.84 14.65
C VAL A 1 4.31 -4.26 14.83
N ILE A 2 3.57 -5.23 14.30
CA ILE A 2 3.91 -6.66 14.34
C ILE A 2 4.14 -7.12 12.90
N VAL A 3 5.30 -7.69 12.59
CA VAL A 3 5.58 -8.24 11.25
C VAL A 3 4.76 -9.51 11.07
N SER A 4 3.89 -9.56 10.06
CA SER A 4 2.96 -10.67 9.83
C SER A 4 3.66 -11.99 9.46
N GLY A 5 4.78 -11.92 8.73
CA GLY A 5 5.51 -13.09 8.24
C GLY A 5 4.81 -13.83 7.09
N VAL A 6 3.81 -13.20 6.46
CA VAL A 6 3.13 -13.74 5.28
C VAL A 6 4.09 -13.79 4.09
N ASP A 7 4.11 -14.93 3.39
CA ASP A 7 4.77 -15.08 2.10
C ASP A 7 3.88 -14.44 1.02
N GLU A 8 4.25 -13.24 0.59
CA GLU A 8 3.47 -12.44 -0.36
C GLU A 8 3.48 -13.07 -1.76
N ASP A 9 4.55 -13.78 -2.14
CA ASP A 9 4.72 -14.38 -3.46
C ASP A 9 3.81 -15.61 -3.67
N ALA A 10 3.33 -16.21 -2.58
CA ALA A 10 2.39 -17.33 -2.61
C ALA A 10 0.94 -16.90 -2.91
N LEU A 11 0.65 -15.60 -2.91
CA LEU A 11 -0.69 -15.04 -3.06
C LEU A 11 -0.84 -14.34 -4.41
N THR A 12 -1.91 -14.66 -5.12
CA THR A 12 -2.22 -14.07 -6.43
C THR A 12 -3.70 -13.69 -6.50
N ALA A 13 -4.02 -12.73 -7.36
CA ALA A 13 -5.40 -12.34 -7.62
C ALA A 13 -5.57 -11.90 -9.09
N PRO A 14 -6.81 -11.90 -9.63
CA PRO A 14 -7.07 -11.51 -11.01
C PRO A 14 -6.74 -10.05 -11.35
N THR A 15 -6.79 -9.15 -10.36
CA THR A 15 -6.51 -7.72 -10.54
C THR A 15 -5.55 -7.19 -9.47
N PRO A 16 -4.77 -6.12 -9.74
CA PRO A 16 -3.91 -5.50 -8.74
C PRO A 16 -4.67 -5.03 -7.48
N GLY A 17 -5.90 -4.53 -7.64
CA GLY A 17 -6.75 -4.12 -6.53
C GLY A 17 -7.19 -5.28 -5.63
N GLU A 18 -7.50 -6.43 -6.23
CA GLU A 18 -7.81 -7.65 -5.48
C GLU A 18 -6.55 -8.25 -4.84
N LEU A 19 -5.39 -8.15 -5.49
CA LEU A 19 -4.12 -8.63 -4.94
C LEU A 19 -3.79 -7.88 -3.65
N ALA A 20 -3.85 -6.55 -3.67
CA ALA A 20 -3.65 -5.73 -2.48
C ALA A 20 -4.61 -6.11 -1.35
N LEU A 21 -5.88 -6.40 -1.66
CA LEU A 21 -6.87 -6.84 -0.67
C LEU A 21 -6.55 -8.20 -0.06
N VAL A 22 -6.18 -9.18 -0.89
CA VAL A 22 -5.82 -10.54 -0.45
C VAL A 22 -4.61 -10.48 0.47
N LEU A 23 -3.57 -9.73 0.09
CA LEU A 23 -2.37 -9.53 0.89
C LEU A 23 -2.68 -8.83 2.22
N ALA A 24 -3.48 -7.75 2.21
CA ALA A 24 -3.87 -7.03 3.42
C ALA A 24 -4.64 -7.93 4.41
N ARG A 25 -5.57 -8.75 3.90
CA ARG A 25 -6.33 -9.74 4.69
C ARG A 25 -5.41 -10.80 5.29
N ALA A 26 -4.52 -11.37 4.48
CA ALA A 26 -3.57 -12.38 4.95
C ALA A 26 -2.67 -11.83 6.07
N LYS A 27 -2.16 -10.60 5.90
CA LYS A 27 -1.34 -9.92 6.90
C LYS A 27 -2.09 -9.68 8.21
N ALA A 28 -3.33 -9.18 8.13
CA ALA A 28 -4.17 -8.96 9.30
C ALA A 28 -4.47 -10.29 10.03
N ALA A 29 -4.88 -11.32 9.29
CA ALA A 29 -5.21 -12.62 9.86
C ALA A 29 -4.01 -13.27 10.58
N ALA A 30 -2.82 -13.26 9.96
CA ALA A 30 -1.61 -13.82 10.55
C ALA A 30 -1.16 -13.10 11.84
N VAL A 31 -1.51 -11.82 11.99
CA VAL A 31 -1.25 -11.07 13.24
C VAL A 31 -2.37 -11.31 14.26
N ALA A 32 -3.62 -11.39 13.82
CA ALA A 32 -4.78 -11.61 14.69
C ALA A 32 -4.76 -12.95 15.44
N GLU A 33 -4.11 -13.97 14.88
CA GLU A 33 -3.93 -15.29 15.53
C GLU A 33 -2.90 -15.27 16.67
N ARG A 34 -2.14 -14.19 16.84
CA ARG A 34 -1.07 -14.12 17.83
C ARG A 34 -1.62 -13.78 19.22
N PRO A 35 -1.09 -14.38 20.30
CA PRO A 35 -1.52 -14.06 21.66
C PRO A 35 -1.45 -12.58 22.02
N GLU A 36 -0.46 -11.85 21.49
CA GLU A 36 -0.28 -10.41 21.73
C GLU A 36 -1.38 -9.55 21.09
N ALA A 37 -2.14 -10.09 20.14
CA ALA A 37 -3.24 -9.41 19.49
C ALA A 37 -4.60 -9.67 20.17
N ALA A 38 -4.64 -10.44 21.25
CA ALA A 38 -5.90 -10.77 21.93
C ALA A 38 -6.59 -9.51 22.49
N GLY A 39 -7.85 -9.31 22.12
CA GLY A 39 -8.66 -8.16 22.54
C GLY A 39 -8.25 -6.82 21.91
N ALA A 40 -7.59 -6.84 20.74
CA ALA A 40 -7.10 -5.67 20.04
C ALA A 40 -7.74 -5.51 18.65
N LEU A 41 -7.65 -4.30 18.10
CA LEU A 41 -7.90 -4.05 16.69
C LEU A 41 -6.60 -4.30 15.91
N VAL A 42 -6.67 -5.21 14.95
CA VAL A 42 -5.58 -5.52 14.03
C VAL A 42 -5.87 -4.90 12.68
N ILE A 43 -4.95 -4.06 12.20
CA ILE A 43 -5.03 -3.40 10.89
C ILE A 43 -3.93 -3.98 10.01
N GLY A 44 -4.32 -4.62 8.90
CA GLY A 44 -3.42 -5.05 7.84
C GLY A 44 -3.59 -4.18 6.61
N CYS A 45 -2.46 -3.80 5.99
CA CYS A 45 -2.44 -3.07 4.73
C CYS A 45 -1.39 -3.64 3.78
N ASP A 46 -1.68 -3.53 2.50
CA ASP A 46 -0.75 -3.85 1.41
C ASP A 46 -0.99 -2.89 0.26
N SER A 47 0.07 -2.52 -0.47
CA SER A 47 -0.03 -1.61 -1.62
C SER A 47 0.71 -2.16 -2.83
N VAL A 48 0.09 -2.05 -4.00
CA VAL A 48 0.70 -2.29 -5.30
C VAL A 48 0.38 -1.13 -6.24
N LEU A 49 1.31 -0.80 -7.13
CA LEU A 49 1.04 0.14 -8.22
C LEU A 49 0.48 -0.65 -9.40
N ASP A 50 -0.74 -0.33 -9.83
CA ASP A 50 -1.32 -0.79 -11.08
C ASP A 50 -0.81 0.09 -12.23
N LEU A 51 -0.03 -0.50 -13.13
CA LEU A 51 0.42 0.11 -14.37
C LEU A 51 -0.09 -0.73 -15.55
N ASP A 52 -1.07 -0.21 -16.29
CA ASP A 52 -1.76 -0.90 -17.40
C ASP A 52 -2.31 -2.30 -17.04
N GLY A 53 -2.75 -2.52 -15.79
CA GLY A 53 -3.27 -3.81 -15.31
C GLY A 53 -2.20 -4.72 -14.71
N GLU A 54 -0.92 -4.33 -14.73
CA GLU A 54 0.18 -5.06 -14.08
C GLU A 54 0.41 -4.55 -12.65
N ALA A 55 0.50 -5.48 -11.69
CA ALA A 55 0.77 -5.16 -10.29
C ALA A 55 2.27 -5.02 -10.04
N LEU A 56 2.72 -3.80 -9.77
CA LEU A 56 4.10 -3.48 -9.42
C LEU A 56 4.23 -3.33 -7.89
N GLY A 57 4.71 -4.39 -7.23
CA GLY A 57 5.08 -4.38 -5.82
C GLY A 57 6.40 -3.63 -5.57
N LYS A 58 7.19 -4.05 -4.58
CA LYS A 58 8.57 -3.54 -4.43
C LYS A 58 9.44 -4.09 -5.56
N PRO A 59 10.40 -3.32 -6.11
CA PRO A 59 11.35 -3.87 -7.07
C PRO A 59 12.33 -4.80 -6.37
N ALA A 60 12.74 -5.88 -7.05
CA ALA A 60 13.70 -6.84 -6.52
C ALA A 60 15.10 -6.23 -6.38
N ASP A 61 15.46 -5.32 -7.30
CA ASP A 61 16.77 -4.68 -7.33
C ASP A 61 16.75 -3.29 -7.99
N ALA A 62 17.94 -2.68 -8.06
CA ALA A 62 18.15 -1.35 -8.63
C ALA A 62 17.93 -1.29 -10.15
N GLU A 63 18.18 -2.39 -10.87
CA GLU A 63 17.97 -2.47 -12.31
C GLU A 63 16.47 -2.43 -12.60
N GLU A 64 15.70 -3.24 -11.88
CA GLU A 64 14.25 -3.23 -11.97
C GLU A 64 13.64 -1.89 -11.55
N ALA A 65 14.12 -1.28 -10.46
CA ALA A 65 13.68 0.06 -10.04
C ALA A 65 13.92 1.11 -11.15
N THR A 66 15.07 1.06 -11.82
CA THR A 66 15.39 1.96 -12.94
C THR A 66 14.48 1.73 -14.13
N ALA A 67 14.25 0.46 -14.50
CA ALA A 67 13.37 0.10 -15.60
C ALA A 67 11.93 0.57 -15.35
N ARG A 68 11.42 0.37 -14.12
CA ARG A 68 10.09 0.85 -13.71
C ARG A 68 9.99 2.37 -13.80
N TRP A 69 10.96 3.13 -13.28
CA TRP A 69 10.92 4.60 -13.40
C TRP A 69 10.92 5.09 -14.85
N LYS A 70 11.71 4.45 -15.73
CA LYS A 70 11.68 4.75 -17.17
C LYS A 70 10.34 4.43 -17.82
N ALA A 71 9.67 3.37 -17.36
CA ALA A 71 8.36 2.98 -17.84
C ALA A 71 7.23 3.87 -17.29
N MET A 72 7.38 4.44 -16.09
CA MET A 72 6.36 5.24 -15.40
C MET A 72 6.41 6.74 -15.73
N ARG A 73 7.60 7.32 -15.97
CA ARG A 73 7.75 8.77 -16.17
C ARG A 73 6.87 9.31 -17.30
N GLY A 74 6.24 10.45 -17.07
CA GLY A 74 5.31 11.10 -17.99
C GLY A 74 3.95 10.39 -18.13
N ARG A 75 3.67 9.38 -17.30
CA ARG A 75 2.45 8.58 -17.35
C ARG A 75 1.68 8.63 -16.04
N SER A 76 0.56 7.92 -16.01
CA SER A 76 -0.22 7.74 -14.79
C SER A 76 -0.32 6.25 -14.47
N GLY A 77 -0.33 5.93 -13.17
CA GLY A 77 -0.70 4.61 -12.64
C GLY A 77 -1.74 4.76 -11.54
N ILE A 78 -2.26 3.65 -11.04
CA ILE A 78 -3.23 3.65 -9.94
C ILE A 78 -2.61 2.93 -8.77
N LEU A 79 -2.33 3.63 -7.67
CA LEU A 79 -1.94 2.94 -6.45
C LEU A 79 -3.18 2.30 -5.82
N GLN A 80 -3.12 0.98 -5.68
CA GLN A 80 -4.11 0.16 -5.02
C GLN A 80 -3.60 -0.21 -3.64
N THR A 81 -4.34 0.11 -2.59
CA THR A 81 -4.01 -0.31 -1.23
C THR A 81 -5.18 -1.08 -0.64
N GLY A 82 -4.93 -2.33 -0.26
CA GLY A 82 -5.88 -3.13 0.50
C GLY A 82 -5.83 -2.74 1.98
N HIS A 83 -6.99 -2.70 2.61
CA HIS A 83 -7.16 -2.46 4.04
C HIS A 83 -7.99 -3.60 4.63
N SER A 84 -7.53 -4.13 5.76
CA SER A 84 -8.28 -5.12 6.54
C SER A 84 -8.22 -4.75 8.01
N VAL A 85 -9.39 -4.66 8.65
CA VAL A 85 -9.53 -4.42 10.10
C VAL A 85 -10.17 -5.66 10.72
N ILE A 86 -9.57 -6.19 11.77
CA ILE A 86 -10.08 -7.32 12.55
C ILE A 86 -10.18 -6.86 14.01
N ASP A 87 -11.36 -6.95 14.59
CA ASP A 87 -11.54 -6.87 16.04
C ASP A 87 -11.41 -8.27 16.63
N THR A 88 -10.31 -8.54 17.34
CA THR A 88 -10.06 -9.87 17.90
C THR A 88 -10.88 -10.15 19.16
N ALA A 89 -11.52 -9.14 19.77
CA ALA A 89 -12.45 -9.37 20.87
C ALA A 89 -13.80 -9.90 20.39
N SER A 90 -14.37 -9.31 19.33
CA SER A 90 -15.67 -9.72 18.77
C SER A 90 -15.56 -10.78 17.67
N GLY A 91 -14.41 -10.87 17.00
CA GLY A 91 -14.21 -11.69 15.80
C GLY A 91 -14.74 -11.04 14.51
N LEU A 92 -15.29 -9.83 14.58
CA LEU A 92 -15.76 -9.09 13.43
C LEU A 92 -14.57 -8.58 12.59
N HIS A 93 -14.77 -8.53 11.27
CA HIS A 93 -13.77 -8.00 10.35
C HIS A 93 -14.41 -7.29 9.15
N ALA A 94 -13.71 -6.28 8.64
CA ALA A 94 -14.09 -5.53 7.45
C ALA A 94 -12.84 -5.28 6.60
N SER A 95 -12.99 -5.34 5.27
CA SER A 95 -11.87 -5.10 4.36
C SER A 95 -12.33 -4.48 3.05
N ALA A 96 -11.53 -3.58 2.50
CA ALA A 96 -11.77 -2.96 1.20
C ALA A 96 -10.45 -2.47 0.58
N THR A 97 -10.47 -2.20 -0.72
CA THR A 97 -9.35 -1.58 -1.43
C THR A 97 -9.65 -0.10 -1.67
N ALA A 98 -8.67 0.77 -1.42
CA ALA A 98 -8.70 2.14 -1.89
C ALA A 98 -7.77 2.32 -3.10
N SER A 99 -8.20 3.17 -4.03
CA SER A 99 -7.50 3.45 -5.28
C SER A 99 -7.17 4.93 -5.38
N THR A 100 -5.98 5.29 -5.84
CA THR A 100 -5.59 6.69 -6.09
C THR A 100 -4.76 6.77 -7.35
N VAL A 101 -5.15 7.64 -8.28
CA VAL A 101 -4.38 7.87 -9.51
C VAL A 101 -3.17 8.71 -9.15
N VAL A 102 -2.00 8.30 -9.62
CA VAL A 102 -0.73 9.02 -9.48
C VAL A 102 -0.25 9.42 -10.87
N ARG A 103 0.04 10.72 -11.06
CA ARG A 103 0.61 11.23 -12.31
C ARG A 103 2.09 11.52 -12.09
N PHE A 104 2.94 10.75 -12.75
CA PHE A 104 4.39 10.89 -12.68
C PHE A 104 4.86 11.97 -13.65
N GLY A 105 5.75 12.83 -13.17
CA GLY A 105 6.46 13.79 -14.01
C GLY A 105 7.50 13.11 -14.89
N GLU A 106 8.40 13.89 -15.47
CA GLU A 106 9.42 13.41 -16.40
C GLU A 106 10.86 13.55 -15.84
N PRO A 107 11.23 12.86 -14.73
CA PRO A 107 12.59 12.92 -14.24
C PRO A 107 13.58 12.43 -15.30
N SER A 108 14.69 13.15 -15.40
CA SER A 108 15.81 12.80 -16.27
C SER A 108 16.46 11.48 -15.82
N ASP A 109 17.21 10.85 -16.72
CA ASP A 109 17.94 9.62 -16.40
C ASP A 109 18.93 9.82 -15.23
N ALA A 110 19.49 11.02 -15.09
CA ALA A 110 20.38 11.37 -13.98
C ALA A 110 19.64 11.46 -12.64
N GLU A 111 18.43 12.03 -12.64
CA GLU A 111 17.57 12.09 -11.44
C GLU A 111 17.09 10.70 -11.02
N VAL A 112 16.66 9.87 -11.97
CA VAL A 112 16.29 8.47 -11.70
C VAL A 112 17.47 7.69 -11.13
N ALA A 113 18.66 7.81 -11.73
CA ALA A 113 19.86 7.14 -11.23
C ALA A 113 20.22 7.59 -9.81
N ALA A 114 20.14 8.89 -9.52
CA ALA A 114 20.40 9.42 -8.19
C ALA A 114 19.38 8.91 -7.16
N TYR A 115 18.10 8.80 -7.54
CA TYR A 115 17.07 8.26 -6.67
C TYR A 115 17.25 6.77 -6.38
N VAL A 116 17.54 5.97 -7.40
CA VAL A 116 17.81 4.54 -7.26
C VAL A 116 19.05 4.28 -6.40
N ALA A 117 20.14 5.05 -6.60
CA ALA A 117 21.35 4.97 -5.78
C ALA A 117 21.11 5.30 -4.30
N SER A 118 20.00 5.97 -3.99
CA SER A 118 19.60 6.32 -2.63
C SER A 118 19.06 5.14 -1.82
N GLY A 119 18.70 4.03 -2.49
CA GLY A 119 18.15 2.80 -1.89
C GLY A 119 16.66 2.85 -1.53
N GLU A 120 16.09 4.05 -1.40
CA GLU A 120 14.66 4.23 -1.07
C GLU A 120 13.68 3.47 -1.99
N PRO A 121 13.83 3.48 -3.33
CA PRO A 121 12.84 2.83 -4.20
C PRO A 121 12.75 1.30 -4.01
N LEU A 122 13.73 0.65 -3.39
CA LEU A 122 13.71 -0.80 -3.11
C LEU A 122 12.77 -1.18 -1.97
N HIS A 123 12.29 -0.20 -1.21
CA HIS A 123 11.49 -0.42 -0.01
C HIS A 123 10.02 -0.04 -0.16
N VAL A 124 9.64 0.56 -1.29
CA VAL A 124 8.30 1.09 -1.54
C VAL A 124 7.66 0.44 -2.77
N ALA A 125 6.34 0.25 -2.72
CA ALA A 125 5.58 -0.32 -3.84
C ALA A 125 5.64 0.61 -5.06
N GLY A 126 5.71 0.04 -6.27
CA GLY A 126 5.87 0.82 -7.49
C GLY A 126 7.17 1.62 -7.57
N ALA A 127 8.12 1.43 -6.64
CA ALA A 127 9.37 2.18 -6.56
C ALA A 127 9.19 3.70 -6.34
N PHE A 128 8.11 4.17 -5.71
CA PHE A 128 7.92 5.58 -5.37
C PHE A 128 7.15 5.78 -4.04
N THR A 129 7.20 7.00 -3.50
CA THR A 129 6.36 7.46 -2.37
C THR A 129 6.13 8.98 -2.45
N LEU A 130 5.10 9.50 -1.77
CA LEU A 130 4.80 10.94 -1.67
C LEU A 130 5.51 11.66 -0.52
N ASP A 131 6.09 10.93 0.43
CA ASP A 131 6.73 11.47 1.63
C ASP A 131 8.26 11.25 1.65
N GLY A 132 8.83 10.91 0.49
CA GLY A 132 10.25 10.58 0.30
C GLY A 132 10.89 11.31 -0.87
N ARG A 133 12.04 10.78 -1.32
CA ARG A 133 12.87 11.43 -2.37
C ARG A 133 12.25 11.38 -3.76
N SER A 134 11.28 10.49 -4.01
CA SER A 134 10.52 10.47 -5.27
C SER A 134 9.37 11.48 -5.32
N ALA A 135 9.01 12.12 -4.21
CA ALA A 135 7.91 13.09 -4.18
C ALA A 135 8.06 14.23 -5.21
N PRO A 136 9.26 14.79 -5.47
CA PRO A 136 9.44 15.79 -6.52
C PRO A 136 9.22 15.29 -7.95
N PHE A 137 9.14 13.97 -8.16
CA PHE A 137 8.89 13.37 -9.48
C PHE A 137 7.41 13.00 -9.70
N VAL A 138 6.53 13.37 -8.76
CA VAL A 138 5.09 13.18 -8.87
C VAL A 138 4.42 14.54 -9.07
N ASP A 139 3.77 14.72 -10.22
CA ASP A 139 3.15 16.01 -10.57
C ASP A 139 1.83 16.23 -9.83
N SER A 140 1.04 15.16 -9.66
CA SER A 140 -0.25 15.23 -8.99
C SER A 140 -0.80 13.85 -8.63
N ILE A 141 -1.80 13.86 -7.74
CA ILE A 141 -2.64 12.70 -7.44
C ILE A 141 -4.11 13.05 -7.59
N GLU A 142 -4.94 12.05 -7.87
CA GLU A 142 -6.40 12.14 -7.87
C GLU A 142 -6.96 11.03 -6.98
N GLY A 143 -7.40 11.42 -5.78
CA GLY A 143 -7.83 10.49 -4.74
C GLY A 143 -7.30 10.87 -3.35
N ASP A 144 -6.89 9.88 -2.58
CA ASP A 144 -6.47 10.03 -1.19
C ASP A 144 -4.95 9.89 -1.05
N HIS A 145 -4.28 10.95 -0.61
CA HIS A 145 -2.84 10.92 -0.32
C HIS A 145 -2.43 9.88 0.73
N GLY A 146 -3.29 9.60 1.72
CA GLY A 146 -3.01 8.59 2.75
C GLY A 146 -2.96 7.19 2.16
N ASN A 147 -3.79 6.93 1.14
CA ASN A 147 -3.72 5.71 0.34
C ASN A 147 -2.34 5.56 -0.30
N VAL A 148 -1.80 6.64 -0.84
CA VAL A 148 -0.48 6.61 -1.51
C VAL A 148 0.67 6.33 -0.55
N ILE A 149 0.56 6.83 0.69
CA ILE A 149 1.52 6.56 1.76
C ILE A 149 1.39 5.13 2.32
N GLY A 150 0.20 4.51 2.17
CA GLY A 150 -0.05 3.11 2.52
C GLY A 150 -1.22 2.85 3.49
N LEU A 151 -1.92 3.89 3.94
CA LEU A 151 -3.12 3.78 4.78
C LEU A 151 -4.13 4.90 4.50
N SER A 152 -5.24 4.57 3.87
CA SER A 152 -6.36 5.50 3.70
C SER A 152 -7.13 5.66 5.01
N LEU A 153 -6.92 6.78 5.72
CA LEU A 153 -7.68 7.09 6.94
C LEU A 153 -9.19 7.27 6.70
N PRO A 154 -9.65 7.89 5.60
CA PRO A 154 -11.07 7.92 5.26
C PRO A 154 -11.68 6.54 5.07
N LEU A 155 -10.95 5.59 4.44
CA LEU A 155 -11.42 4.21 4.31
C LEU A 155 -11.38 3.47 5.65
N LEU A 156 -10.29 3.59 6.41
CA LEU A 156 -10.19 3.02 7.75
C LEU A 156 -11.36 3.44 8.64
N ARG A 157 -11.74 4.72 8.63
CA ARG A 157 -12.91 5.22 9.37
C ARG A 157 -14.20 4.51 8.95
N ARG A 158 -14.40 4.23 7.66
CA ARG A 158 -15.58 3.51 7.18
C ARG A 158 -15.56 2.05 7.64
N LEU A 159 -14.42 1.37 7.51
CA LEU A 159 -14.25 -0.02 7.95
C LEU A 159 -14.46 -0.18 9.45
N LEU A 160 -13.96 0.76 10.27
CA LEU A 160 -14.24 0.78 11.71
C LEU A 160 -15.74 0.94 11.98
N GLY A 161 -16.43 1.79 11.21
CA GLY A 161 -17.88 1.94 11.32
C GLY A 161 -18.67 0.67 10.96
N GLU A 162 -18.16 -0.18 10.07
CA GLU A 162 -18.76 -1.50 9.78
C GLU A 162 -18.61 -2.48 10.96
N LEU A 163 -17.69 -2.21 11.88
CA LEU A 163 -17.48 -2.95 13.12
C LEU A 163 -18.16 -2.29 14.33
N ASP A 164 -19.02 -1.28 14.10
CA ASP A 164 -19.64 -0.44 15.13
C ASP A 164 -18.63 0.28 16.05
N ILE A 165 -17.43 0.59 15.54
CA ILE A 165 -16.38 1.31 16.26
C ILE A 165 -16.25 2.72 15.70
N SER A 166 -16.46 3.74 16.52
CA SER A 166 -16.18 5.12 16.09
C SER A 166 -14.67 5.39 16.12
N VAL A 167 -14.14 6.00 15.05
CA VAL A 167 -12.73 6.46 15.04
C VAL A 167 -12.42 7.43 16.18
N THR A 168 -13.43 8.15 16.69
CA THR A 168 -13.25 9.12 17.79
C THR A 168 -13.03 8.44 19.13
N GLU A 169 -13.44 7.17 19.29
CA GLU A 169 -13.17 6.39 20.51
C GLU A 169 -11.67 6.06 20.62
N LEU A 170 -10.94 6.13 19.52
CA LEU A 170 -9.50 5.89 19.45
C LEU A 170 -8.67 7.16 19.66
N TRP A 171 -9.32 8.32 19.85
CA TRP A 171 -8.63 9.57 20.17
C TRP A 171 -8.28 9.57 21.65
N VAL A 172 -7.07 9.11 21.94
CA VAL A 172 -6.46 9.15 23.28
C VAL A 172 -5.73 10.46 23.54
#